data_AF-A0A9P5U2U0-F1
#
_entry.id   AF-A0A9P5U2U0-F1
#
_cell.length_a   1.000
_cell.length_b   1.000
_cell.length_c   1.000
_cell.angle_alpha   90.00
_cell.angle_beta   90.00
_cell.angle_gamma   90.00
#
_symmetry.space_group_name_H-M   'P 1'
#
loop_
_entity.id
_entity.type
_entity.pdbx_description
1 polymer ?
#
loop_
_entity_poly.entity_id
_entity_poly.type
_entity_poly.pdbx_seq_one_letter_code
_entity_poly.pdbx_strand_id
1 'polypeptide(L)'
;PYEVTLKPLSLQWKTLSRRFISRTYGGSETMTSPTISQKNRDKHGRESWIFWNMNNHPNALCEPRKPGVWYNSNFMAEVFSGAQHCFARISSDKWLYVWDYTMHLTEPLTQWEWLKQDPKFHRSWVRVVQKKNWGGRVRAAIHLRNILGRELTKEKVYPENEGGKFDD
;
A
#
# COMPACT_ATOMS: atom_id res chain seq x y z
N PRO A 1 17.30 -13.25 -16.94
CA PRO A 1 16.85 -11.83 -17.02
C PRO A 1 16.54 -11.47 -18.47
N TYR A 2 15.26 -11.33 -18.82
CA TYR A 2 14.88 -10.81 -20.13
C TYR A 2 15.00 -9.29 -20.11
N GLU A 3 15.77 -8.74 -21.04
CA GLU A 3 15.87 -7.30 -21.26
C GLU A 3 14.56 -6.82 -21.90
N VAL A 4 13.56 -6.53 -21.06
CA VAL A 4 12.31 -5.92 -21.53
C VAL A 4 12.59 -4.45 -21.79
N THR A 5 13.15 -4.15 -22.96
CA THR A 5 13.17 -2.78 -23.47
C THR A 5 11.74 -2.45 -23.89
N LEU A 6 11.05 -1.58 -23.14
CA LEU A 6 9.77 -1.00 -23.57
C LEU A 6 10.04 -0.08 -24.77
N LYS A 7 10.32 -0.69 -25.93
CA LYS A 7 10.40 -0.02 -27.22
C LYS A 7 9.13 -0.36 -28.01
N PRO A 8 8.42 0.65 -28.52
CA PRO A 8 8.73 2.09 -28.41
C PRO A 8 8.52 2.65 -26.99
N LEU A 9 9.26 3.71 -26.62
CA LEU A 9 9.08 4.48 -25.38
C LEU A 9 7.62 4.93 -25.16
N SER A 10 6.83 5.02 -26.24
CA SER A 10 5.41 5.32 -26.16
C SER A 10 4.59 4.30 -25.37
N LEU A 11 5.09 3.06 -25.19
CA LEU A 11 4.45 2.07 -24.32
C LEU A 11 4.67 2.36 -22.83
N GLN A 12 5.76 3.05 -22.46
CA GLN A 12 6.08 3.37 -21.07
C GLN A 12 5.05 4.30 -20.44
N TRP A 13 4.40 5.14 -21.25
CA TRP A 13 3.40 6.12 -20.80
C TRP A 13 1.95 5.67 -21.03
N LYS A 14 1.74 4.42 -21.47
CA LYS A 14 0.39 3.89 -21.64
C LYS A 14 -0.22 3.57 -20.30
N THR A 15 -1.41 4.11 -20.07
CA THR A 15 -2.22 3.78 -18.91
C THR A 15 -3.12 2.59 -19.21
N LEU A 16 -3.30 1.73 -18.21
CA LEU A 16 -4.21 0.59 -18.22
C LEU A 16 -5.33 0.80 -17.20
N SER A 17 -6.45 0.10 -17.37
CA SER A 17 -7.50 0.07 -16.34
C SER A 17 -7.25 -1.03 -15.31
N ARG A 18 -7.69 -0.81 -14.07
CA ARG A 18 -7.63 -1.85 -13.01
C ARG A 18 -8.39 -3.11 -13.41
N ARG A 19 -9.52 -2.93 -14.10
CA ARG A 19 -10.33 -4.01 -14.67
C ARG A 19 -9.55 -4.83 -15.69
N PHE A 20 -8.83 -4.19 -16.61
CA PHE A 20 -7.98 -4.90 -17.56
C PHE A 20 -6.91 -5.72 -16.83
N ILE A 21 -6.18 -5.08 -15.91
CA ILE A 21 -5.10 -5.76 -15.16
C ILE A 21 -5.65 -6.95 -14.38
N SER A 22 -6.75 -6.77 -13.64
CA SER A 22 -7.36 -7.81 -12.82
C SER A 22 -7.88 -8.99 -13.65
N ARG A 23 -8.46 -8.73 -14.82
CA ARG A 23 -9.00 -9.79 -15.70
C ARG A 23 -7.89 -10.54 -16.44
N THR A 24 -6.85 -9.83 -16.86
CA THR A 24 -5.76 -10.41 -17.65
C THR A 24 -4.77 -11.16 -16.76
N TYR A 25 -4.37 -10.57 -15.64
CA TYR A 25 -3.28 -11.07 -14.78
C TYR A 25 -3.74 -11.49 -13.38
N GLY A 26 -5.02 -11.32 -13.03
CA GLY A 26 -5.55 -11.61 -11.69
C GLY A 26 -5.37 -10.47 -10.69
N GLY A 27 -5.81 -10.73 -9.45
CA GLY A 27 -5.84 -9.77 -8.36
C GLY A 27 -7.23 -9.19 -8.13
N SER A 28 -7.30 -7.94 -7.70
CA SER A 28 -8.54 -7.20 -7.41
C SER A 28 -8.53 -5.90 -8.20
N GLU A 29 -9.71 -5.37 -8.54
CA GLU A 29 -9.86 -4.03 -9.14
C GLU A 29 -9.78 -2.90 -8.09
N THR A 30 -9.97 -3.22 -6.81
CA THR A 30 -10.15 -2.22 -5.73
C THR A 30 -9.07 -2.28 -4.65
N MET A 31 -8.46 -3.44 -4.40
CA MET A 31 -7.41 -3.54 -3.39
C MET A 31 -6.10 -2.87 -3.85
N THR A 32 -5.41 -2.23 -2.91
CA THR A 32 -4.10 -1.60 -3.16
C THR A 32 -3.01 -2.63 -3.45
N SER A 33 -3.01 -3.75 -2.73
CA SER A 33 -2.03 -4.84 -2.88
C SER A 33 -2.76 -6.20 -2.90
N PRO A 34 -3.40 -6.56 -4.02
CA PRO A 34 -4.17 -7.79 -4.12
C PRO A 34 -3.29 -9.03 -4.19
N THR A 35 -3.77 -10.13 -3.61
CA THR A 35 -3.20 -11.46 -3.84
C THR A 35 -3.53 -11.94 -5.26
N ILE A 36 -2.52 -12.44 -5.97
CA ILE A 36 -2.68 -13.08 -7.29
C ILE A 36 -2.90 -14.58 -7.06
N SER A 37 -3.75 -15.23 -7.86
CA SER A 37 -3.95 -16.69 -7.77
C SER A 37 -2.74 -17.45 -8.29
N GLN A 38 -2.50 -18.67 -7.78
CA GLN A 38 -1.39 -19.51 -8.26
C GLN A 38 -1.44 -19.72 -9.77
N LYS A 39 -2.62 -20.05 -10.32
CA LYS A 39 -2.85 -20.18 -11.77
C LYS A 39 -2.35 -18.99 -12.59
N ASN A 40 -2.61 -17.77 -12.12
CA ASN A 40 -2.16 -16.56 -12.82
C ASN A 40 -0.68 -16.27 -12.60
N ARG A 41 -0.13 -16.62 -11.42
CA ARG A 41 1.33 -16.59 -11.18
C ARG A 41 2.05 -17.52 -12.16
N ASP A 42 1.61 -18.76 -12.28
CA ASP A 42 2.23 -19.76 -13.15
C ASP A 42 2.17 -19.33 -14.63
N LYS A 43 1.04 -18.73 -15.03
CA LYS A 43 0.82 -18.28 -16.41
C LYS A 43 1.62 -17.03 -16.78
N HIS A 44 1.77 -16.09 -15.85
CA HIS A 44 2.28 -14.74 -16.17
C HIS A 44 3.62 -14.39 -15.50
N GLY A 45 4.06 -15.18 -14.52
CA GLY A 45 5.31 -14.96 -13.78
C GLY A 45 5.31 -13.69 -12.93
N ARG A 46 4.14 -13.25 -12.46
CA ARG A 46 3.97 -12.00 -11.69
C ARG A 46 3.27 -12.32 -10.38
N GLU A 47 3.87 -11.90 -9.27
CA GLU A 47 3.48 -12.37 -7.94
C GLU A 47 2.78 -11.31 -7.10
N SER A 48 3.12 -10.04 -7.31
CA SER A 48 2.69 -8.94 -6.46
C SER A 48 2.33 -7.70 -7.27
N TRP A 49 1.20 -7.08 -6.95
CA TRP A 49 0.80 -5.79 -7.51
C TRP A 49 0.72 -4.75 -6.41
N ILE A 50 1.18 -3.52 -6.68
CA ILE A 50 0.91 -2.36 -5.82
C ILE A 50 0.30 -1.23 -6.64
N PHE A 51 -0.88 -0.77 -6.22
CA PHE A 51 -1.67 0.29 -6.85
C PHE A 51 -1.66 1.57 -6.00
N TRP A 52 -0.74 2.47 -6.30
CA TRP A 52 -0.52 3.70 -5.54
C TRP A 52 -1.60 4.75 -5.82
N ASN A 53 -2.21 5.25 -4.74
CA ASN A 53 -3.16 6.35 -4.78
C ASN A 53 -2.55 7.57 -4.10
N MET A 54 -2.32 8.63 -4.88
CA MET A 54 -1.68 9.88 -4.41
C MET A 54 -2.44 10.57 -3.27
N ASN A 55 -3.75 10.29 -3.10
CA ASN A 55 -4.51 10.86 -1.98
C ASN A 55 -4.04 10.33 -0.61
N ASN A 56 -3.57 9.08 -0.55
CA ASN A 56 -3.05 8.46 0.66
C ASN A 56 -1.51 8.50 0.71
N HIS A 57 -0.87 8.59 -0.45
CA HIS A 57 0.58 8.56 -0.60
C HIS A 57 1.02 9.74 -1.48
N PRO A 58 1.06 10.98 -0.94
CA PRO A 58 1.33 12.18 -1.73
C PRO A 58 2.74 12.17 -2.35
N ASN A 59 3.69 11.55 -1.66
CA ASN A 59 5.07 11.38 -2.11
C ASN A 59 5.31 10.00 -2.77
N ALA A 60 4.24 9.41 -3.30
CA ALA A 60 4.31 8.16 -4.03
C ALA A 60 5.06 8.29 -5.35
N LEU A 61 5.40 7.12 -5.89
CA LEU A 61 5.94 6.94 -7.22
C LEU A 61 4.97 7.49 -8.27
N CYS A 62 5.28 8.66 -8.83
CA CYS A 62 4.52 9.28 -9.92
C CYS A 62 5.27 9.29 -11.26
N GLU A 63 6.58 9.01 -11.22
CA GLU A 63 7.44 8.96 -12.39
C GLU A 63 8.22 7.63 -12.43
N PRO A 64 8.39 7.02 -13.61
CA PRO A 64 9.22 5.83 -13.75
C PRO A 64 10.64 6.06 -13.21
N ARG A 65 11.16 5.06 -12.46
CA ARG A 65 12.54 5.00 -11.94
C ARG A 65 12.92 6.01 -10.85
N LYS A 66 12.01 6.88 -10.39
CA LYS A 66 12.24 7.68 -9.18
C LYS A 66 11.85 6.89 -7.93
N PRO A 67 12.48 7.11 -6.76
CA PRO A 67 12.00 6.54 -5.50
C PRO A 67 10.73 7.26 -5.01
N GLY A 68 10.04 6.66 -4.04
CA GLY A 68 8.82 7.22 -3.45
C GLY A 68 8.54 6.66 -2.06
N VAL A 69 7.64 7.31 -1.32
CA VAL A 69 7.36 7.01 0.08
C VAL A 69 5.99 6.35 0.22
N TRP A 70 6.00 5.13 0.77
CA TRP A 70 4.79 4.43 1.18
C TRP A 70 4.51 4.65 2.67
N TYR A 71 3.50 5.46 2.97
CA TYR A 71 3.00 5.61 4.33
C TYR A 71 2.26 4.35 4.80
N ASN A 72 2.53 3.95 6.04
CA ASN A 72 1.83 2.87 6.71
C ASN A 72 1.57 3.28 8.16
N SER A 73 0.34 3.12 8.63
CA SER A 73 -0.02 3.39 10.03
C SER A 73 0.15 2.16 10.92
N ASN A 74 0.42 1.00 10.33
CA ASN A 74 0.67 -0.22 11.09
C ASN A 74 2.16 -0.28 11.46
N PHE A 75 2.46 0.05 12.72
CA PHE A 75 3.80 -0.05 13.32
C PHE A 75 4.34 -1.49 13.38
N MET A 76 3.49 -2.48 13.08
CA MET A 76 3.81 -3.90 13.01
C MET A 76 3.89 -4.42 11.57
N ALA A 77 3.75 -3.56 10.57
CA ALA A 77 3.76 -4.02 9.19
C ALA A 77 5.14 -4.55 8.80
N GLU A 78 5.15 -5.77 8.29
CA GLU A 78 6.28 -6.27 7.53
C GLU A 78 6.34 -5.54 6.19
N VAL A 79 7.56 -5.33 5.70
CA VAL A 79 7.78 -4.78 4.37
C VAL A 79 7.39 -5.84 3.34
N PHE A 80 6.78 -5.42 2.24
CA PHE A 80 6.52 -6.33 1.13
C PHE A 80 7.83 -6.99 0.68
N SER A 81 7.87 -8.32 0.67
CA SER A 81 9.03 -9.08 0.24
C SER A 81 9.14 -9.12 -1.28
N GLY A 82 10.37 -9.09 -1.78
CA GLY A 82 10.66 -9.17 -3.21
C GLY A 82 10.25 -7.92 -4.00
N ALA A 83 10.39 -8.02 -5.33
CA ALA A 83 10.02 -6.95 -6.24
C ALA A 83 8.49 -6.78 -6.32
N GLN A 84 8.03 -5.55 -6.26
CA GLN A 84 6.62 -5.15 -6.33
C GLN A 84 6.36 -4.47 -7.67
N HIS A 85 5.39 -4.97 -8.44
CA HIS A 85 5.01 -4.37 -9.71
C HIS A 85 4.08 -3.19 -9.44
N CYS A 86 4.63 -1.97 -9.54
CA CYS A 86 3.98 -0.75 -9.08
C CYS A 86 3.22 -0.02 -10.19
N PHE A 87 2.02 0.43 -9.87
CA PHE A 87 1.17 1.25 -10.71
C PHE A 87 0.78 2.55 -9.99
N ALA A 88 0.93 3.68 -10.68
CA ALA A 88 0.48 4.98 -10.21
C ALA A 88 -0.89 5.34 -10.78
N ARG A 89 -1.79 5.85 -9.92
CA ARG A 89 -3.10 6.33 -10.37
C ARG A 89 -2.98 7.71 -11.03
N ILE A 90 -3.22 7.78 -12.33
CA ILE A 90 -3.32 9.05 -13.08
C ILE A 90 -4.74 9.62 -12.98
N SER A 91 -5.76 8.75 -13.11
CA SER A 91 -7.18 9.07 -12.86
C SER A 91 -7.94 7.81 -12.43
N SER A 92 -9.27 7.83 -12.33
CA SER A 92 -10.07 6.69 -11.83
C SER A 92 -9.83 5.38 -12.56
N ASP A 93 -9.71 5.43 -13.87
CA ASP A 93 -9.63 4.29 -14.77
C ASP A 93 -8.27 4.20 -15.48
N LYS A 94 -7.35 5.14 -15.21
CA LYS A 94 -6.03 5.20 -15.83
C LYS A 94 -4.92 5.00 -14.80
N TRP A 95 -4.24 3.88 -14.94
CA TRP A 95 -3.14 3.45 -14.09
C TRP A 95 -1.89 3.25 -14.93
N LEU A 96 -0.83 3.94 -14.56
CA LEU A 96 0.45 3.87 -15.23
C LEU A 96 1.33 2.86 -14.52
N TYR A 97 1.85 1.87 -15.24
CA TYR A 97 2.93 1.03 -14.71
C TYR A 97 4.20 1.87 -14.62
N VAL A 98 4.74 2.03 -13.41
CA VAL A 98 5.89 2.91 -13.18
C VAL A 98 7.20 2.15 -13.20
N TRP A 99 7.31 1.05 -12.45
CA TRP A 99 8.47 0.13 -12.44
C TRP A 99 8.24 -1.03 -11.46
N ASP A 100 9.24 -1.91 -11.38
CA ASP A 100 9.38 -2.93 -10.33
C ASP A 100 10.25 -2.41 -9.19
N TYR A 101 9.70 -2.32 -7.98
CA TYR A 101 10.39 -1.74 -6.83
C TYR A 101 10.55 -2.76 -5.70
N THR A 102 11.71 -2.75 -5.04
CA THR A 102 11.83 -3.28 -3.69
C THR A 102 11.42 -2.19 -2.70
N MET A 103 10.86 -2.60 -1.57
CA MET A 103 10.49 -1.70 -0.49
C MET A 103 11.46 -1.89 0.66
N HIS A 104 11.79 -0.80 1.34
CA HIS A 104 12.67 -0.79 2.50
C HIS A 104 11.98 -0.01 3.60
N LEU A 105 12.02 -0.54 4.83
CA LEU A 105 11.53 0.19 5.99
C LEU A 105 12.51 1.33 6.28
N THR A 106 11.96 2.49 6.59
CA THR A 106 12.72 3.64 7.06
C THR A 106 12.25 4.01 8.45
N GLU A 107 12.94 4.95 9.09
CA GLU A 107 12.48 5.53 10.34
C GLU A 107 11.03 6.03 10.21
N PRO A 108 10.19 5.82 11.24
CA PRO A 108 8.85 6.38 11.27
C PRO A 108 8.90 7.91 11.19
N LEU A 109 7.84 8.50 10.63
CA LEU A 109 7.70 9.95 10.68
C LEU A 109 7.70 10.43 12.13
N THR A 110 8.42 11.51 12.37
CA THR A 110 8.25 12.31 13.58
C THR A 110 6.85 12.91 13.63
N GLN A 111 6.40 13.28 14.82
CA GLN A 111 5.12 13.99 15.00
C GLN A 111 5.06 15.25 14.11
N TRP A 112 6.16 15.99 14.01
CA TRP A 112 6.23 17.19 13.21
C TRP A 112 6.11 16.92 11.71
N GLU A 113 6.80 15.90 11.18
CA GLU A 113 6.68 15.53 9.76
C GLU A 113 5.28 15.05 9.42
N TRP A 114 4.61 14.35 10.34
CA TRP A 114 3.22 13.98 10.19
C TRP A 114 2.31 15.21 10.16
N LEU A 115 2.47 16.15 11.10
CA LEU A 115 1.66 17.37 11.17
C LEU A 115 1.87 18.30 9.97
N LYS A 116 3.06 18.27 9.35
CA LYS A 116 3.38 19.05 8.15
C LYS A 116 2.70 18.53 6.88
N GLN A 117 2.12 17.33 6.90
CA GLN A 117 1.40 16.81 5.74
C GLN A 117 0.13 17.63 5.44
N ASP A 118 -0.31 17.63 4.19
CA ASP A 118 -1.49 18.37 3.76
C ASP A 118 -2.77 17.88 4.49
N PRO A 119 -3.73 18.75 4.83
CA PRO A 119 -4.97 18.34 5.48
C PRO A 119 -5.76 17.24 4.74
N LYS A 120 -5.65 17.15 3.41
CA LYS A 120 -6.25 16.09 2.59
C LYS A 120 -5.61 14.73 2.87
N PHE A 121 -4.31 14.68 3.11
CA PHE A 121 -3.60 13.46 3.51
C PHE A 121 -4.12 12.95 4.85
N HIS A 122 -4.24 13.83 5.86
CA HIS A 122 -4.79 13.44 7.17
C HIS A 122 -6.22 12.92 7.06
N ARG A 123 -7.11 13.66 6.36
CA ARG A 123 -8.50 13.22 6.15
C ARG A 123 -8.59 11.87 5.45
N SER A 124 -7.70 11.62 4.49
CA SER A 124 -7.68 10.36 3.75
C SER A 124 -7.24 9.20 4.65
N TRP A 125 -6.16 9.38 5.43
CA TRP A 125 -5.70 8.37 6.38
C TRP A 125 -6.68 8.10 7.51
N VAL A 126 -7.29 9.13 8.11
CA VAL A 126 -8.34 8.95 9.12
C VAL A 126 -9.49 8.11 8.57
N ARG A 127 -9.96 8.43 7.35
CA ARG A 127 -11.02 7.66 6.68
C ARG A 127 -10.60 6.21 6.42
N VAL A 128 -9.37 5.98 5.99
CA VAL A 128 -8.85 4.64 5.72
C VAL A 128 -8.75 3.83 7.02
N VAL A 129 -8.17 4.42 8.08
CA VAL A 129 -8.05 3.79 9.41
C VAL A 129 -9.42 3.48 9.99
N GLN A 130 -10.41 4.35 9.83
CA GLN A 130 -11.79 4.08 10.27
C GLN A 130 -12.43 2.93 9.49
N LYS A 131 -12.34 2.94 8.15
CA LYS A 131 -13.13 2.04 7.29
C LYS A 131 -12.51 0.67 7.03
N LYS A 132 -11.21 0.50 7.26
CA LYS A 132 -10.52 -0.76 6.95
C LYS A 132 -10.36 -1.60 8.21
N ASN A 133 -10.59 -2.91 8.08
CA ASN A 133 -10.49 -3.85 9.21
C ASN A 133 -9.12 -3.79 9.91
N TRP A 134 -8.03 -3.68 9.15
CA TRP A 134 -6.69 -3.53 9.73
C TRP A 134 -6.53 -2.23 10.54
N GLY A 135 -7.33 -1.20 10.25
CA GLY A 135 -7.34 0.05 10.97
C GLY A 135 -7.92 -0.07 12.38
N GLY A 136 -8.71 -1.11 12.67
CA GLY A 136 -9.18 -1.41 14.03
C GLY A 136 -8.01 -1.60 15.01
N ARG A 137 -6.92 -2.25 14.57
CA ARG A 137 -5.71 -2.42 15.39
C ARG A 137 -5.03 -1.10 15.72
N VAL A 138 -5.04 -0.16 14.77
CA VAL A 138 -4.50 1.19 14.97
C VAL A 138 -5.35 1.95 15.99
N ARG A 139 -6.68 1.88 15.89
CA ARG A 139 -7.60 2.51 16.85
C ARG A 139 -7.44 1.93 18.25
N ALA A 140 -7.40 0.60 18.37
CA ALA A 140 -7.16 -0.10 19.63
C ALA A 140 -5.82 0.30 20.25
N ALA A 141 -4.75 0.39 19.44
CA ALA A 141 -3.44 0.81 19.91
C ALA A 141 -3.44 2.24 20.47
N ILE A 142 -4.11 3.18 19.79
CA ILE A 142 -4.28 4.55 20.27
C ILE A 142 -5.06 4.59 21.58
N HIS A 143 -6.18 3.86 21.66
CA HIS A 143 -7.02 3.80 22.86
C HIS A 143 -6.25 3.25 24.07
N LEU A 144 -5.55 2.13 23.90
CA LEU A 144 -4.73 1.54 24.96
C LEU A 144 -3.57 2.44 25.38
N ARG A 145 -2.93 3.16 24.45
CA ARG A 145 -1.88 4.14 24.79
C ARG A 145 -2.43 5.25 25.68
N ASN A 146 -3.64 5.74 25.40
CA ASN A 146 -4.28 6.78 26.20
C ASN A 146 -4.62 6.30 27.62
N ILE A 147 -5.10 5.06 27.77
CA ILE A 147 -5.44 4.49 29.08
C ILE A 147 -4.19 4.13 29.88
N LEU A 148 -3.19 3.52 29.24
CA LEU A 148 -2.02 2.97 29.93
C LEU A 148 -0.90 4.00 30.12
N GLY A 149 -0.94 5.14 29.44
CA GLY A 149 0.10 6.18 29.50
C GLY A 149 1.48 5.75 28.98
N ARG A 150 1.55 4.69 28.16
CA ARG A 150 2.80 4.14 27.63
C ARG A 150 2.63 3.55 26.23
N GLU A 151 3.74 3.41 25.51
CA GLU A 151 3.76 2.73 24.20
C GLU A 151 3.50 1.22 24.32
N LEU A 152 2.86 0.68 23.28
CA LEU A 152 2.58 -0.75 23.19
C LEU A 152 3.77 -1.48 22.57
N THR A 153 4.20 -2.56 23.20
CA THR A 153 5.18 -3.47 22.61
C THR A 153 4.49 -4.44 21.66
N LYS A 154 5.27 -4.97 20.71
CA LYS A 154 4.82 -5.90 19.66
C LYS A 154 4.02 -7.08 20.22
N GLU A 155 4.37 -7.58 21.40
CA GLU A 155 3.75 -8.75 22.00
C GLU A 155 2.39 -8.47 22.67
N LYS A 156 2.12 -7.24 23.12
CA LYS A 156 0.95 -6.94 23.99
C LYS A 156 -0.34 -6.60 23.23
N VAL A 157 -0.29 -6.56 21.90
CA VAL A 157 -1.46 -6.23 21.06
C VAL A 157 -2.17 -7.50 20.55
N TYR A 158 -1.53 -8.66 20.67
CA TYR A 158 -2.08 -9.96 20.28
C TYR A 158 -2.33 -10.81 21.53
N PRO A 159 -3.56 -10.90 22.06
CA PRO A 159 -3.97 -12.18 22.61
C PRO A 159 -4.06 -13.14 21.43
N GLU A 160 -3.25 -14.19 21.43
CA GLU A 160 -3.44 -15.31 20.51
C GLU A 160 -4.91 -15.76 20.58
N ASN A 161 -5.57 -15.83 19.43
CA ASN A 161 -6.88 -16.46 19.26
C ASN A 161 -8.08 -15.85 19.98
N GLU A 162 -8.48 -14.61 19.70
CA GLU A 162 -9.93 -14.31 19.73
C GLU A 162 -10.32 -13.37 18.59
N GLY A 163 -11.29 -13.80 17.78
CA GLY A 163 -11.97 -13.00 16.77
C GLY A 163 -12.85 -11.91 17.38
N GLY A 164 -12.36 -11.25 18.44
CA GLY A 164 -12.97 -10.09 19.05
C GLY A 164 -12.96 -8.94 18.06
N LYS A 165 -14.13 -8.62 17.52
CA LYS A 165 -14.38 -7.27 17.03
C LYS A 165 -14.07 -6.34 18.20
N PHE A 166 -13.12 -5.43 18.00
CA PHE A 166 -13.11 -4.23 18.82
C PHE A 166 -14.35 -3.45 18.38
N ASP A 167 -15.40 -3.51 19.19
CA ASP A 167 -16.59 -2.70 18.96
C ASP A 167 -16.18 -1.22 19.01
N ASP A 168 -16.54 -0.50 17.95
CA ASP A 168 -16.33 0.95 17.80
C ASP A 168 -17.29 1.75 18.69
#